data_AF-E8WM73-F1
#
_entry.id   AF-E8WM73-F1
#
_cell.length_a   1.000
_cell.length_b   1.000
_cell.length_c   1.000
_cell.angle_alpha   90.00
_cell.angle_beta   90.00
_cell.angle_gamma   90.00
#
_symmetry.space_group_name_H-M   'P 1'
#
loop_
_entity.id
_entity.type
_entity.pdbx_description
1 polymer ?
#
loop_
_entity_poly.entity_id
_entity_poly.type
_entity_poly.pdbx_seq_one_letter_code
_entity_poly.pdbx_strand_id
1 'polypeptide(L)'
;MKNYPYVITVSSEKGGVGKTTLATNLAIFLKALDENLPVSIFSFDNHFTIDKMFSIKGQKLTGTVADLLLETRGRDLLHTGQYGVNYIPSSTSLLELRGSLKGPMVLARLLAMSEIPGILIVDTRPDLDVMTQNALYAADRVLVPIKDMASMDNCRNIFELFDKRGLDRKSLSLIPCLIDERIKFEGMFKDQKTLLKAFAINRGFRCSDIFISKSPKVESLNTNPDGKIYPILTHGRGTDVYGQFTALGQDCLNEFYETEEPRAMLYDKWQHEENKRKKEEYFGRLSGLKSQCLACGKELGQDSQVSYYCESSDGGASGYMEADCFTGFLLSTIFKIERQLPPDDPTRQMIHQTALESVFVLNPGVGQEAGSIDFHRFDLAGSELLKKKYPLARAPERDGFSGIMAETLAGYEGELRDAFLMVHPVNGENPASILVEEKYREVARLKKRIAAQL
;
A
#
# COMPACT_ATOMS: atom_id res chain seq x y z
N MET A 1 -19.79 -4.46 -11.72
CA MET A 1 -19.83 -3.45 -10.63
C MET A 1 -20.75 -3.76 -9.44
N LYS A 2 -21.57 -4.84 -9.42
CA LYS A 2 -22.56 -5.03 -8.32
C LYS A 2 -21.97 -5.01 -6.90
N ASN A 3 -20.66 -5.27 -6.73
CA ASN A 3 -19.97 -5.29 -5.44
C ASN A 3 -18.75 -4.35 -5.37
N TYR A 4 -18.44 -3.59 -6.42
CA TYR A 4 -17.30 -2.66 -6.42
C TYR A 4 -17.78 -1.29 -6.87
N PRO A 5 -17.49 -0.22 -6.10
CA PRO A 5 -17.91 1.11 -6.47
C PRO A 5 -17.07 1.65 -7.61
N TYR A 6 -17.70 2.42 -8.49
CA TYR A 6 -17.02 3.40 -9.33
C TYR A 6 -16.85 4.69 -8.55
N VAL A 7 -15.61 5.12 -8.33
CA VAL A 7 -15.27 6.17 -7.38
C VAL A 7 -15.03 7.50 -8.08
N ILE A 8 -15.85 8.49 -7.77
CA ILE A 8 -15.67 9.88 -8.19
C ILE A 8 -15.18 10.70 -7.00
N THR A 9 -13.93 11.12 -7.03
CA THR A 9 -13.36 11.99 -5.99
C THR A 9 -13.44 13.45 -6.41
N VAL A 10 -14.01 14.31 -5.57
CA VAL A 10 -14.01 15.77 -5.77
C VAL A 10 -12.94 16.40 -4.88
N SER A 11 -11.86 16.89 -5.48
CA SER A 11 -10.69 17.36 -4.72
C SER A 11 -10.06 18.63 -5.26
N SER A 12 -9.60 19.48 -4.36
CA SER A 12 -8.90 20.74 -4.62
C SER A 12 -8.29 21.24 -3.32
N GLU A 13 -7.00 21.56 -3.35
CA GLU A 13 -6.29 22.18 -2.22
C GLU A 13 -6.77 23.60 -1.90
N LYS A 14 -7.45 24.26 -2.84
CA LYS A 14 -8.07 25.55 -2.57
C LYS A 14 -9.45 25.38 -1.93
N GLY A 15 -9.64 26.07 -0.80
CA GLY A 15 -10.96 26.25 -0.17
C GLY A 15 -11.89 27.16 -0.98
N GLY A 16 -13.21 26.96 -0.84
CA GLY A 16 -14.20 27.87 -1.46
C GLY A 16 -14.34 27.79 -2.99
N VAL A 17 -13.82 26.73 -3.63
CA VAL A 17 -13.99 26.47 -5.08
C VAL A 17 -15.28 25.73 -5.43
N GLY A 18 -16.08 25.35 -4.44
CA GLY A 18 -17.36 24.65 -4.63
C GLY A 18 -17.28 23.11 -4.57
N LYS A 19 -16.24 22.50 -3.97
CA LYS A 19 -16.07 21.04 -3.84
C LYS A 19 -17.32 20.32 -3.32
N THR A 20 -17.73 20.64 -2.10
CA THR A 20 -18.86 19.97 -1.47
C THR A 20 -20.17 20.23 -2.21
N THR A 21 -20.40 21.45 -2.70
CA THR A 21 -21.58 21.76 -3.53
C THR A 21 -21.61 20.92 -4.80
N LEU A 22 -20.45 20.74 -5.46
CA LEU A 22 -20.30 19.89 -6.63
C LEU A 22 -20.56 18.43 -6.29
N ALA A 23 -19.93 17.90 -5.24
CA ALA A 23 -20.06 16.52 -4.81
C ALA A 23 -21.52 16.15 -4.45
N THR A 24 -22.16 16.95 -3.59
CA THR A 24 -23.51 16.65 -3.11
C THR A 24 -24.57 16.81 -4.21
N ASN A 25 -24.49 17.85 -5.04
CA ASN A 25 -25.45 18.02 -6.12
C ASN A 25 -25.20 17.01 -7.25
N LEU A 26 -23.95 16.68 -7.58
CA LEU A 26 -23.66 15.63 -8.56
C LEU A 26 -24.29 14.30 -8.14
N ALA A 27 -24.21 13.91 -6.86
CA ALA A 27 -24.85 12.69 -6.36
C ALA A 27 -26.36 12.68 -6.62
N ILE A 28 -27.03 13.81 -6.35
CA ILE A 28 -28.48 13.96 -6.54
C ILE A 28 -28.85 13.95 -8.03
N PHE A 29 -28.08 14.62 -8.88
CA PHE A 29 -28.32 14.63 -10.33
C PHE A 29 -28.09 13.25 -10.94
N LEU A 30 -27.04 12.52 -10.55
CA LEU A 30 -26.81 11.14 -10.98
C LEU A 30 -28.00 10.24 -10.61
N LYS A 31 -28.48 10.34 -9.37
CA LYS A 31 -29.64 9.57 -8.91
C LYS A 31 -30.94 9.94 -9.64
N ALA A 32 -31.09 11.20 -10.03
CA ALA A 32 -32.24 11.66 -10.81
C ALA A 32 -32.17 11.27 -12.29
N LEU A 33 -30.96 11.12 -12.85
CA LEU A 33 -30.72 10.70 -14.23
C LEU A 33 -30.90 9.18 -14.42
N ASP A 34 -30.53 8.39 -13.41
CA ASP A 34 -30.86 6.95 -13.34
C ASP A 34 -31.39 6.59 -11.93
N GLU A 35 -32.71 6.44 -11.84
CA GLU A 35 -33.41 6.11 -10.60
C GLU A 35 -33.03 4.72 -10.07
N ASN A 36 -32.59 3.79 -10.91
CA ASN A 36 -32.21 2.44 -10.50
C ASN A 36 -30.73 2.35 -10.06
N LEU A 37 -29.92 3.35 -10.38
CA LEU A 37 -28.51 3.38 -10.01
C LEU A 37 -28.34 3.63 -8.50
N PRO A 38 -27.61 2.77 -7.77
CA PRO A 38 -27.13 3.11 -6.44
C PRO A 38 -26.09 4.22 -6.54
N VAL A 39 -26.37 5.35 -5.88
CA VAL A 39 -25.43 6.47 -5.75
C VAL A 39 -25.20 6.70 -4.27
N SER A 40 -23.93 6.70 -3.86
CA SER A 40 -23.51 6.85 -2.47
C SER A 40 -22.53 8.01 -2.33
N ILE A 41 -22.48 8.66 -1.17
CA ILE A 41 -21.52 9.75 -0.92
C ILE A 41 -21.00 9.75 0.52
N PHE A 42 -19.73 10.12 0.71
CA PHE A 42 -19.19 10.51 2.02
C PHE A 42 -18.15 11.64 1.89
N SER A 43 -17.77 12.24 3.02
CA SER A 43 -16.74 13.29 3.06
C SER A 43 -15.63 12.93 4.04
N PHE A 44 -14.40 13.27 3.67
CA PHE A 44 -13.27 13.35 4.59
C PHE A 44 -13.15 14.73 5.26
N ASP A 45 -14.09 15.64 4.99
CA ASP A 45 -14.24 16.92 5.66
C ASP A 45 -15.21 16.84 6.84
N ASN A 46 -14.90 17.52 7.95
CA ASN A 46 -15.66 17.48 9.19
C ASN A 46 -16.71 18.60 9.29
N HIS A 47 -17.11 19.20 8.16
CA HIS A 47 -18.12 20.27 8.12
C HIS A 47 -19.58 19.79 8.14
N PHE A 48 -19.83 18.47 8.11
CA PHE A 48 -21.16 17.85 8.20
C PHE A 48 -22.18 18.32 7.13
N THR A 49 -21.71 18.89 6.03
CA THR A 49 -22.58 19.36 4.93
C THR A 49 -23.33 18.20 4.28
N ILE A 50 -22.69 17.04 4.13
CA ILE A 50 -23.33 15.82 3.63
C ILE A 50 -24.47 15.41 4.56
N ASP A 51 -24.23 15.30 5.86
CA ASP A 51 -25.24 14.90 6.85
C ASP A 51 -26.43 15.87 6.84
N LYS A 52 -26.17 17.18 6.78
CA LYS A 52 -27.23 18.21 6.68
C LYS A 52 -28.07 18.08 5.40
N MET A 53 -27.49 17.59 4.32
CA MET A 53 -28.15 17.47 3.02
C MET A 53 -28.91 16.16 2.85
N PHE A 54 -28.39 15.05 3.40
CA PHE A 54 -28.89 13.70 3.14
C PHE A 54 -29.54 13.02 4.34
N SER A 55 -29.39 13.51 5.58
CA SER A 55 -29.98 12.83 6.74
C SER A 55 -31.51 12.79 6.70
N ILE A 56 -32.06 11.66 7.17
CA ILE A 56 -33.49 11.48 7.37
C ILE A 56 -33.76 11.50 8.88
N LYS A 57 -34.69 12.38 9.30
CA LYS A 57 -35.04 12.54 10.71
C LYS A 57 -35.55 11.22 11.30
N GLY A 58 -34.98 10.80 12.42
CA GLY A 58 -35.36 9.57 13.12
C GLY A 58 -34.68 8.29 12.61
N GLN A 59 -33.80 8.39 11.61
CA GLN A 59 -32.99 7.26 11.15
C GLN A 59 -31.93 6.91 12.21
N LYS A 60 -31.83 5.62 12.56
CA LYS A 60 -30.76 5.11 13.42
C LYS A 60 -29.53 4.82 12.57
N LEU A 61 -28.45 5.55 12.80
CA LEU A 61 -27.17 5.37 12.12
C LEU A 61 -26.39 4.21 12.76
N THR A 62 -25.70 3.41 11.94
CA THR A 62 -24.95 2.20 12.37
C THR A 62 -23.45 2.46 12.47
N GLY A 63 -22.96 3.53 11.84
CA GLY A 63 -21.58 3.97 11.92
C GLY A 63 -21.33 5.18 11.04
N THR A 64 -20.07 5.52 10.87
CA THR A 64 -19.57 6.72 10.20
C THR A 64 -18.40 6.38 9.27
N VAL A 65 -17.93 7.38 8.52
CA VAL A 65 -16.72 7.25 7.70
C VAL A 65 -15.47 6.91 8.54
N ALA A 66 -15.45 7.20 9.84
CA ALA A 66 -14.37 6.75 10.72
C ALA A 66 -14.36 5.23 10.88
N ASP A 67 -15.53 4.61 10.99
CA ASP A 67 -15.67 3.16 11.11
C ASP A 67 -15.23 2.43 9.83
N LEU A 68 -15.41 3.05 8.66
CA LEU A 68 -14.86 2.57 7.39
C LEU A 68 -13.32 2.52 7.46
N LEU A 69 -12.68 3.57 7.99
CA LEU A 69 -11.23 3.61 8.16
C LEU A 69 -10.73 2.63 9.24
N LEU A 70 -11.60 2.22 10.15
CA LEU A 70 -11.40 1.15 11.13
C LEU A 70 -11.78 -0.23 10.58
N GLU A 71 -11.78 -0.39 9.26
CA GLU A 71 -11.98 -1.66 8.54
C GLU A 71 -13.40 -2.26 8.67
N THR A 72 -14.38 -1.46 9.09
CA THR A 72 -15.78 -1.85 8.98
C THR A 72 -16.20 -1.85 7.51
N ARG A 73 -16.94 -2.86 7.09
CA ARG A 73 -17.38 -3.03 5.71
C ARG A 73 -18.27 -1.87 5.27
N GLY A 74 -17.90 -1.21 4.17
CA GLY A 74 -18.59 -0.01 3.68
C GLY A 74 -20.09 -0.19 3.43
N ARG A 75 -20.52 -1.35 2.93
CA ARG A 75 -21.94 -1.68 2.72
C ARG A 75 -22.77 -1.60 4.00
N ASP A 76 -22.19 -1.93 5.16
CA ASP A 76 -22.89 -1.96 6.45
C ASP A 76 -23.01 -0.56 7.07
N LEU A 77 -22.28 0.40 6.51
CA LEU A 77 -22.26 1.81 6.89
C LEU A 77 -23.13 2.70 5.98
N LEU A 78 -23.69 2.14 4.90
CA LEU A 78 -24.54 2.88 3.98
C LEU A 78 -25.93 3.10 4.60
N HIS A 79 -26.34 4.36 4.63
CA HIS A 79 -27.68 4.76 5.00
C HIS A 79 -28.41 5.38 3.82
N THR A 80 -29.68 5.00 3.63
CA THR A 80 -30.55 5.70 2.68
C THR A 80 -30.74 7.13 3.13
N GLY A 81 -30.34 8.08 2.29
CA GLY A 81 -30.50 9.50 2.53
C GLY A 81 -31.65 10.11 1.72
N GLN A 82 -31.83 11.42 1.91
CA GLN A 82 -32.74 12.23 1.11
C GLN A 82 -32.44 12.08 -0.39
N TYR A 83 -33.46 12.29 -1.22
CA TYR A 83 -33.35 12.26 -2.69
C TYR A 83 -32.92 10.89 -3.26
N GLY A 84 -33.03 9.81 -2.47
CA GLY A 84 -32.65 8.45 -2.89
C GLY A 84 -31.13 8.23 -2.96
N VAL A 85 -30.32 9.18 -2.50
CA VAL A 85 -28.86 9.07 -2.45
C VAL A 85 -28.48 8.42 -1.12
N ASN A 86 -27.70 7.34 -1.17
CA ASN A 86 -27.14 6.76 0.04
C ASN A 86 -25.97 7.61 0.54
N TYR A 87 -25.68 7.57 1.84
CA TYR A 87 -24.51 8.24 2.38
C TYR A 87 -23.91 7.47 3.55
N ILE A 88 -22.61 7.70 3.77
CA ILE A 88 -21.94 7.30 5.01
C ILE A 88 -21.79 8.58 5.86
N PRO A 89 -22.31 8.60 7.10
CA PRO A 89 -22.25 9.75 7.98
C PRO A 89 -20.83 10.25 8.22
N SER A 90 -20.68 11.58 8.35
CA SER A 90 -19.38 12.18 8.65
C SER A 90 -18.97 11.91 10.10
N SER A 91 -17.67 12.01 10.40
CA SER A 91 -17.14 11.80 11.75
C SER A 91 -16.22 12.94 12.20
N THR A 92 -16.34 13.35 13.46
CA THR A 92 -15.39 14.27 14.11
C THR A 92 -14.02 13.62 14.35
N SER A 93 -13.96 12.28 14.44
CA SER A 93 -12.74 11.53 14.78
C SER A 93 -11.79 11.32 13.59
N LEU A 94 -12.12 11.85 12.40
CA LEU A 94 -11.26 11.73 11.21
C LEU A 94 -9.84 12.28 11.45
N LEU A 95 -9.69 13.36 12.21
CA LEU A 95 -8.37 13.94 12.47
C LEU A 95 -7.47 12.99 13.29
N GLU A 96 -8.03 12.28 14.26
CA GLU A 96 -7.31 11.33 15.11
C GLU A 96 -6.85 10.09 14.33
N LEU A 97 -7.64 9.68 13.32
CA LEU A 97 -7.34 8.54 12.46
C LEU A 97 -6.31 8.85 11.36
N ARG A 98 -5.84 10.10 11.21
CA ARG A 98 -4.79 10.42 10.22
C ARG A 98 -3.53 9.57 10.40
N GLY A 99 -3.12 9.33 11.65
CA GLY A 99 -1.91 8.56 11.97
C GLY A 99 -2.02 7.06 11.71
N SER A 100 -3.22 6.50 11.61
CA SER A 100 -3.41 5.07 11.33
C SER A 100 -3.29 4.74 9.84
N LEU A 101 -3.44 5.73 8.96
CA LEU A 101 -3.34 5.56 7.51
C LEU A 101 -1.88 5.43 7.05
N LYS A 102 -1.39 4.20 6.98
CA LYS A 102 -0.03 3.87 6.51
C LYS A 102 0.06 3.86 4.98
N GLY A 103 -0.01 5.04 4.37
CA GLY A 103 0.16 5.24 2.91
C GLY A 103 -1.16 5.51 2.16
N PRO A 104 -1.11 5.69 0.82
CA PRO A 104 -2.24 6.16 0.02
C PRO A 104 -3.18 5.05 -0.47
N MET A 105 -2.89 3.77 -0.19
CA MET A 105 -3.63 2.62 -0.72
C MET A 105 -4.70 2.10 0.24
N VAL A 106 -4.81 2.66 1.44
CA VAL A 106 -5.68 2.16 2.50
C VAL A 106 -7.14 2.22 2.06
N LEU A 107 -7.59 3.36 1.51
CA LEU A 107 -8.97 3.46 1.04
C LEU A 107 -9.25 2.53 -0.15
N ALA A 108 -8.33 2.39 -1.10
CA ALA A 108 -8.50 1.47 -2.23
C ALA A 108 -8.72 0.02 -1.76
N ARG A 109 -7.93 -0.43 -0.76
CA ARG A 109 -8.11 -1.72 -0.10
C ARG A 109 -9.48 -1.85 0.58
N LEU A 110 -9.89 -0.83 1.33
CA LEU A 110 -11.18 -0.82 2.02
C LEU A 110 -12.35 -0.87 1.03
N LEU A 111 -12.26 -0.14 -0.08
CA LEU A 111 -13.29 -0.11 -1.12
C LEU A 111 -13.35 -1.43 -1.91
N ALA A 112 -12.22 -2.09 -2.14
CA ALA A 112 -12.18 -3.45 -2.72
C ALA A 112 -12.98 -4.46 -1.88
N MET A 113 -13.00 -4.30 -0.56
CA MET A 113 -13.73 -5.19 0.37
C MET A 113 -15.10 -4.65 0.80
N SER A 114 -15.48 -3.46 0.31
CA SER A 114 -16.60 -2.70 0.87
C SER A 114 -17.98 -3.23 0.49
N GLU A 115 -18.09 -3.91 -0.65
CA GLU A 115 -19.37 -4.25 -1.30
C GLU A 115 -20.30 -3.05 -1.57
N ILE A 116 -19.75 -1.84 -1.70
CA ILE A 116 -20.55 -0.68 -2.12
C ILE A 116 -20.85 -0.81 -3.62
N PRO A 117 -22.13 -0.82 -4.04
CA PRO A 117 -22.49 -0.88 -5.44
C PRO A 117 -22.56 0.51 -6.09
N GLY A 118 -22.46 0.54 -7.42
CA GLY A 118 -22.78 1.72 -8.23
C GLY A 118 -21.73 2.82 -8.12
N ILE A 119 -22.18 4.08 -8.05
CA ILE A 119 -21.27 5.24 -7.97
C ILE A 119 -21.08 5.65 -6.51
N LEU A 120 -19.82 5.85 -6.12
CA LEU A 120 -19.42 6.40 -4.84
C LEU A 120 -18.72 7.74 -5.04
N ILE A 121 -19.28 8.80 -4.47
CA ILE A 121 -18.67 10.13 -4.48
C ILE A 121 -17.91 10.36 -3.17
N VAL A 122 -16.68 10.84 -3.29
CA VAL A 122 -15.82 11.18 -2.15
C VAL A 122 -15.52 12.68 -2.18
N ASP A 123 -16.03 13.42 -1.20
CA ASP A 123 -15.71 14.83 -0.98
C ASP A 123 -14.48 14.97 -0.07
N THR A 124 -13.50 15.80 -0.46
CA THR A 124 -12.25 15.96 0.30
C THR A 124 -12.12 17.34 0.94
N ARG A 125 -11.26 17.42 1.96
CA ARG A 125 -10.81 18.69 2.56
C ARG A 125 -9.96 19.52 1.59
N PRO A 126 -9.78 20.83 1.86
CA PRO A 126 -8.87 21.72 1.12
C PRO A 126 -7.40 21.51 1.51
N ASP A 127 -6.95 20.27 1.66
CA ASP A 127 -5.55 19.92 1.94
C ASP A 127 -5.18 18.61 1.22
N LEU A 128 -3.92 18.48 0.80
CA LEU A 128 -3.39 17.25 0.17
C LEU A 128 -2.82 16.28 1.21
N ASP A 129 -3.57 16.09 2.31
CA ASP A 129 -3.19 15.22 3.41
C ASP A 129 -3.27 13.73 3.03
N VAL A 130 -2.97 12.84 3.99
CA VAL A 130 -3.02 11.39 3.75
C VAL A 130 -4.43 10.90 3.37
N MET A 131 -5.51 11.54 3.84
CA MET A 131 -6.89 11.15 3.50
C MET A 131 -7.22 11.56 2.07
N THR A 132 -6.89 12.79 1.67
CA THR A 132 -7.05 13.25 0.30
C THR A 132 -6.21 12.40 -0.66
N GLN A 133 -4.97 12.05 -0.30
CA GLN A 133 -4.14 11.13 -1.11
C GLN A 133 -4.79 9.74 -1.26
N ASN A 134 -5.43 9.22 -0.20
CA ASN A 134 -6.17 7.96 -0.27
C ASN A 134 -7.40 8.06 -1.18
N ALA A 135 -8.16 9.16 -1.09
CA ALA A 135 -9.30 9.43 -1.97
C ALA A 135 -8.89 9.51 -3.44
N LEU A 136 -7.77 10.18 -3.73
CA LEU A 136 -7.23 10.32 -5.07
C LEU A 136 -6.72 8.98 -5.64
N TYR A 137 -6.05 8.16 -4.82
CA TYR A 137 -5.53 6.86 -5.27
C TYR A 137 -6.64 5.85 -5.58
N ALA A 138 -7.73 5.91 -4.82
CA ALA A 138 -8.89 5.02 -4.97
C ALA A 138 -9.86 5.46 -6.08
N ALA A 139 -9.70 6.65 -6.65
CA ALA A 139 -10.61 7.22 -7.63
C ALA A 139 -10.49 6.56 -9.00
N ASP A 140 -11.64 6.30 -9.63
CA ASP A 140 -11.76 6.08 -11.07
C ASP A 140 -11.70 7.41 -11.82
N ARG A 141 -12.36 8.43 -11.26
CA ARG A 141 -12.40 9.79 -11.78
C ARG A 141 -12.18 10.81 -10.68
N VAL A 142 -11.39 11.84 -10.95
CA VAL A 142 -11.17 12.97 -10.06
C VAL A 142 -11.66 14.25 -10.72
N LEU A 143 -12.63 14.90 -10.08
CA LEU A 143 -13.10 16.22 -10.47
C LEU A 143 -12.36 17.26 -9.65
N VAL A 144 -11.61 18.13 -10.32
CA VAL A 144 -10.80 19.17 -9.69
C VAL A 144 -11.43 20.54 -9.98
N PRO A 145 -12.31 21.04 -9.09
CA PRO A 145 -12.94 22.34 -9.28
C PRO A 145 -11.91 23.48 -9.20
N ILE A 146 -11.92 24.35 -10.20
CA ILE A 146 -11.07 25.54 -10.29
C ILE A 146 -11.94 26.78 -10.48
N LYS A 147 -11.63 27.86 -9.77
CA LYS A 147 -12.39 29.12 -9.83
C LYS A 147 -11.56 30.27 -10.39
N ASP A 148 -10.27 30.30 -10.08
CA ASP A 148 -9.35 31.39 -10.41
C ASP A 148 -7.93 30.87 -10.67
N MET A 149 -7.03 31.77 -11.03
CA MET A 149 -5.63 31.42 -11.30
C MET A 149 -4.92 30.80 -10.10
N ALA A 150 -5.25 31.21 -8.88
CA ALA A 150 -4.68 30.60 -7.68
C ALA A 150 -5.13 29.13 -7.51
N SER A 151 -6.41 28.79 -7.74
CA SER A 151 -6.83 27.37 -7.77
C SER A 151 -6.16 26.58 -8.90
N MET A 152 -5.91 27.22 -10.05
CA MET A 152 -5.19 26.61 -11.17
C MET A 152 -3.72 26.33 -10.82
N ASP A 153 -3.08 27.22 -10.08
CA ASP A 153 -1.69 27.01 -9.66
C ASP A 153 -1.62 25.93 -8.56
N ASN A 154 -2.60 25.90 -7.65
CA ASN A 154 -2.67 24.85 -6.62
C ASN A 154 -2.92 23.45 -7.20
N CYS A 155 -3.76 23.31 -8.22
CA CYS A 155 -4.07 21.97 -8.75
C CYS A 155 -2.84 21.22 -9.25
N ARG A 156 -1.75 21.93 -9.57
CA ARG A 156 -0.46 21.33 -9.95
C ARG A 156 0.02 20.26 -8.96
N ASN A 157 -0.17 20.43 -7.65
CA ASN A 157 0.34 19.45 -6.69
C ASN A 157 -0.42 18.11 -6.78
N ILE A 158 -1.71 18.12 -7.15
CA ILE A 158 -2.47 16.90 -7.43
C ILE A 158 -1.88 16.19 -8.65
N PHE A 159 -1.55 16.91 -9.72
CA PHE A 159 -0.92 16.30 -10.91
C PHE A 159 0.49 15.76 -10.61
N GLU A 160 1.31 16.50 -9.87
CA GLU A 160 2.64 16.03 -9.45
C GLU A 160 2.58 14.81 -8.54
N LEU A 161 1.57 14.73 -7.68
CA LEU A 161 1.31 13.54 -6.87
C LEU A 161 1.01 12.33 -7.77
N PHE A 162 0.19 12.50 -8.80
CA PHE A 162 -0.12 11.42 -9.75
C PHE A 162 1.15 10.93 -10.45
N ASP A 163 2.00 11.84 -10.91
CA ASP A 163 3.28 11.48 -11.55
C ASP A 163 4.19 10.71 -10.60
N LYS A 164 4.39 11.24 -9.39
CA LYS A 164 5.27 10.63 -8.38
C LYS A 164 4.80 9.24 -7.96
N ARG A 165 3.51 8.96 -8.07
CA ARG A 165 2.88 7.69 -7.70
C ARG A 165 2.64 6.77 -8.91
N GLY A 166 2.97 7.20 -10.14
CA GLY A 166 2.71 6.45 -11.37
C GLY A 166 1.22 6.24 -11.65
N LEU A 167 0.36 7.18 -11.24
CA LEU A 167 -1.07 7.16 -11.52
C LEU A 167 -1.36 7.77 -12.89
N ASP A 168 -2.35 7.22 -13.61
CA ASP A 168 -2.76 7.77 -14.91
C ASP A 168 -3.47 9.12 -14.71
N ARG A 169 -2.99 10.15 -15.41
CA ARG A 169 -3.59 11.49 -15.40
C ARG A 169 -4.95 11.54 -16.10
N LYS A 170 -5.34 10.53 -16.88
CA LYS A 170 -6.63 10.50 -17.60
C LYS A 170 -7.85 10.62 -16.68
N SER A 171 -7.73 10.14 -15.44
CA SER A 171 -8.79 10.25 -14.44
C SER A 171 -8.94 11.67 -13.88
N LEU A 172 -7.92 12.53 -14.01
CA LEU A 172 -8.00 13.93 -13.57
C LEU A 172 -8.73 14.79 -14.60
N SER A 173 -9.77 15.50 -14.17
CA SER A 173 -10.46 16.49 -14.98
C SER A 173 -10.66 17.78 -14.19
N LEU A 174 -10.07 18.87 -14.67
CA LEU A 174 -10.38 20.20 -14.15
C LEU A 174 -11.81 20.61 -14.53
N ILE A 175 -12.54 21.22 -13.60
CA ILE A 175 -13.88 21.77 -13.84
C ILE A 175 -13.89 23.24 -13.45
N PRO A 176 -14.09 24.18 -14.38
CA PRO A 176 -14.31 25.57 -14.05
C PRO A 176 -15.60 25.73 -13.23
N CYS A 177 -15.49 26.26 -12.02
CA CYS A 177 -16.58 26.40 -11.05
C CYS A 177 -16.68 27.84 -10.55
N LEU A 178 -17.90 28.24 -10.17
CA LEU A 178 -18.20 29.59 -9.68
C LEU A 178 -17.79 30.67 -10.70
N ILE A 179 -18.01 30.39 -11.98
CA ILE A 179 -17.70 31.30 -13.10
C ILE A 179 -18.72 32.43 -13.15
N ASP A 180 -18.26 33.68 -13.06
CA ASP A 180 -19.13 34.84 -13.25
C ASP A 180 -19.22 35.18 -14.73
N GLU A 181 -20.28 34.69 -15.39
CA GLU A 181 -20.45 34.84 -16.84
C GLU A 181 -20.64 36.28 -17.32
N ARG A 182 -20.93 37.20 -16.39
CA ARG A 182 -21.05 38.64 -16.65
C ARG A 182 -19.69 39.30 -16.87
N ILE A 183 -18.61 38.68 -16.38
CA ILE A 183 -17.26 39.18 -16.58
C ILE A 183 -16.82 38.81 -18.00
N LYS A 184 -16.53 39.84 -18.80
CA LYS A 184 -15.95 39.73 -20.14
C LYS A 184 -14.61 40.44 -20.16
N PHE A 185 -13.65 39.87 -20.88
CA PHE A 185 -12.33 40.46 -21.07
C PHE A 185 -12.16 40.92 -22.52
N GLU A 186 -11.32 41.95 -22.71
CA GLU A 186 -10.82 42.31 -24.04
C GLU A 186 -9.66 41.37 -24.43
N GLY A 187 -9.55 41.07 -25.73
CA GLY A 187 -8.48 40.23 -26.27
C GLY A 187 -8.90 38.81 -26.65
N MET A 188 -7.91 37.89 -26.66
CA MET A 188 -8.07 36.54 -27.21
C MET A 188 -9.04 35.66 -26.39
N PHE A 189 -9.08 35.82 -25.07
CA PHE A 189 -9.94 35.05 -24.18
C PHE A 189 -11.07 35.95 -23.66
N LYS A 190 -12.28 35.76 -24.18
CA LYS A 190 -13.41 36.69 -23.92
C LYS A 190 -14.09 36.52 -22.57
N ASP A 191 -13.86 35.41 -21.88
CA ASP A 191 -14.47 35.11 -20.59
C ASP A 191 -13.57 34.22 -19.70
N GLN A 192 -13.96 34.13 -18.43
CA GLN A 192 -13.19 33.42 -17.39
C GLN A 192 -13.09 31.91 -17.65
N LYS A 193 -14.15 31.26 -18.15
CA LYS A 193 -14.11 29.82 -18.45
C LYS A 193 -13.13 29.51 -19.58
N THR A 194 -13.13 30.32 -20.64
CA THR A 194 -12.23 30.12 -21.79
C THR A 194 -10.79 30.38 -21.38
N LEU A 195 -10.55 31.40 -20.55
CA LEU A 195 -9.24 31.69 -19.98
C LEU A 195 -8.70 30.52 -19.15
N LEU A 196 -9.48 30.05 -18.17
CA LEU A 196 -9.08 28.92 -17.32
C LEU A 196 -8.83 27.65 -18.15
N LYS A 197 -9.70 27.36 -19.13
CA LYS A 197 -9.52 26.21 -20.03
C LYS A 197 -8.23 26.31 -20.83
N ALA A 198 -7.92 27.48 -21.39
CA ALA A 198 -6.68 27.69 -22.13
C ALA A 198 -5.44 27.50 -21.25
N PHE A 199 -5.43 28.04 -20.03
CA PHE A 199 -4.34 27.83 -19.08
C PHE A 199 -4.15 26.37 -18.69
N ALA A 200 -5.25 25.64 -18.48
CA ALA A 200 -5.20 24.20 -18.20
C ALA A 200 -4.54 23.43 -19.36
N ILE A 201 -5.02 23.66 -20.58
CA ILE A 201 -4.48 23.00 -21.79
C ILE A 201 -3.00 23.32 -21.97
N ASN A 202 -2.60 24.58 -21.79
CA ASN A 202 -1.19 24.99 -21.89
C ASN A 202 -0.29 24.32 -20.84
N ARG A 203 -0.85 23.87 -19.72
CA ARG A 203 -0.16 23.11 -18.67
C ARG A 203 -0.26 21.59 -18.85
N GLY A 204 -0.90 21.12 -19.93
CA GLY A 204 -1.12 19.71 -20.20
C GLY A 204 -2.19 19.08 -19.29
N PHE A 205 -3.07 19.89 -18.71
CA PHE A 205 -4.18 19.42 -17.86
C PHE A 205 -5.44 19.23 -18.69
N ARG A 206 -6.11 18.09 -18.51
CA ARG A 206 -7.46 17.86 -19.05
C ARG A 206 -8.43 18.80 -18.34
N CYS A 207 -9.21 19.55 -19.11
CA CYS A 207 -10.19 20.49 -18.59
C CYS A 207 -11.53 20.26 -19.30
N SER A 208 -12.59 20.15 -18.51
CA SER A 208 -13.95 19.90 -19.00
C SER A 208 -14.47 21.07 -19.83
N ASP A 209 -15.26 20.76 -20.86
CA ASP A 209 -16.11 21.73 -21.55
C ASP A 209 -17.28 22.19 -20.67
N ILE A 210 -17.65 21.36 -19.70
CA ILE A 210 -18.70 21.65 -18.73
C ILE A 210 -18.10 22.51 -17.61
N PHE A 211 -18.81 23.59 -17.26
CA PHE A 211 -18.45 24.50 -16.19
C PHE A 211 -19.68 24.80 -15.33
N ILE A 212 -19.45 25.21 -14.09
CA ILE A 212 -20.50 25.60 -13.14
C ILE A 212 -20.46 27.12 -12.93
N SER A 213 -21.55 27.80 -13.25
CA SER A 213 -21.68 29.25 -13.09
C SER A 213 -21.87 29.66 -11.64
N LYS A 214 -21.43 30.87 -11.31
CA LYS A 214 -21.76 31.51 -10.04
C LYS A 214 -23.23 31.93 -10.06
N SER A 215 -23.99 31.52 -9.05
CA SER A 215 -25.40 31.85 -8.93
C SER A 215 -25.73 32.28 -7.50
N PRO A 216 -26.16 33.54 -7.26
CA PRO A 216 -26.61 33.99 -5.96
C PRO A 216 -27.76 33.13 -5.40
N LYS A 217 -28.63 32.63 -6.28
CA LYS A 217 -29.70 31.71 -5.91
C LYS A 217 -29.15 30.39 -5.37
N VAL A 218 -28.15 29.81 -6.02
CA VAL A 218 -27.52 28.55 -5.57
C VAL A 218 -26.77 28.76 -4.25
N GLU A 219 -26.03 29.87 -4.11
CA GLU A 219 -25.34 30.21 -2.86
C GLU A 219 -26.33 30.34 -1.68
N SER A 220 -27.52 30.87 -1.92
CA SER A 220 -28.57 31.00 -0.89
C SER A 220 -29.20 29.67 -0.44
N LEU A 221 -29.03 28.57 -1.19
CA LEU A 221 -29.66 27.29 -0.85
C LEU A 221 -29.07 26.64 0.42
N ASN A 222 -27.88 27.07 0.82
CA ASN A 222 -27.21 26.59 2.03
C ASN A 222 -27.67 27.31 3.31
N THR A 223 -28.42 28.42 3.17
CA THR A 223 -28.78 29.30 4.29
C THR A 223 -30.28 29.53 4.30
N ASN A 224 -30.97 28.92 5.25
CA ASN A 224 -32.41 29.06 5.45
C ASN A 224 -32.78 28.92 6.94
N PRO A 225 -33.99 29.37 7.34
CA PRO A 225 -34.43 29.32 8.74
C PRO A 225 -34.51 27.92 9.34
N ASP A 226 -34.71 26.89 8.51
CA ASP A 226 -34.79 25.50 8.97
C ASP A 226 -33.42 24.79 9.03
N GLY A 227 -32.33 25.50 8.70
CA GLY A 227 -30.95 25.00 8.77
C GLY A 227 -30.63 23.85 7.81
N LYS A 228 -31.50 23.62 6.81
CA LYS A 228 -31.34 22.57 5.81
C LYS A 228 -30.47 23.05 4.65
N ILE A 229 -30.02 22.11 3.82
CA ILE A 229 -29.38 22.43 2.55
C ILE A 229 -30.30 21.94 1.44
N TYR A 230 -30.74 22.86 0.59
CA TYR A 230 -31.64 22.54 -0.52
C TYR A 230 -30.86 22.23 -1.80
N PRO A 231 -31.20 21.15 -2.54
CA PRO A 231 -30.48 20.82 -3.75
C PRO A 231 -30.89 21.70 -4.92
N ILE A 232 -29.95 21.89 -5.84
CA ILE A 232 -30.14 22.63 -7.09
C ILE A 232 -31.22 21.97 -7.95
N LEU A 233 -31.31 20.63 -7.93
CA LEU A 233 -32.29 19.86 -8.70
C LEU A 233 -33.75 20.31 -8.47
N THR A 234 -34.10 20.70 -7.24
CA THR A 234 -35.46 21.12 -6.89
C THR A 234 -35.59 22.62 -6.67
N HIS A 235 -34.56 23.30 -6.15
CA HIS A 235 -34.62 24.71 -5.76
C HIS A 235 -33.82 25.67 -6.65
N GLY A 236 -33.08 25.13 -7.63
CA GLY A 236 -32.24 25.87 -8.57
C GLY A 236 -32.64 25.71 -10.05
N ARG A 237 -33.82 25.14 -10.35
CA ARG A 237 -34.27 24.81 -11.72
C ARG A 237 -34.24 25.98 -12.72
N GLY A 238 -34.49 27.20 -12.25
CA GLY A 238 -34.46 28.41 -13.10
C GLY A 238 -33.08 29.02 -13.31
N THR A 239 -32.00 28.34 -12.91
CA THR A 239 -30.62 28.82 -13.05
C THR A 239 -29.87 27.99 -14.08
N ASP A 240 -28.91 28.57 -14.79
CA ASP A 240 -28.06 27.85 -15.75
C ASP A 240 -27.31 26.68 -15.10
N VAL A 241 -27.04 26.81 -13.80
CA VAL A 241 -26.40 25.79 -12.97
C VAL A 241 -27.17 24.46 -13.00
N TYR A 242 -28.50 24.47 -13.12
CA TYR A 242 -29.29 23.24 -13.26
C TYR A 242 -28.91 22.46 -14.53
N GLY A 243 -28.85 23.15 -15.67
CA GLY A 243 -28.45 22.53 -16.95
C GLY A 243 -27.01 22.05 -16.93
N GLN A 244 -26.11 22.81 -16.29
CA GLN A 244 -24.70 22.46 -16.16
C GLN A 244 -24.48 21.22 -15.28
N PHE A 245 -25.19 21.07 -14.16
CA PHE A 245 -25.16 19.84 -13.36
C PHE A 245 -25.80 18.65 -14.09
N THR A 246 -26.83 18.88 -14.89
CA THR A 246 -27.41 17.83 -15.75
C THR A 246 -26.38 17.30 -16.73
N ALA A 247 -25.69 18.21 -17.44
CA ALA A 247 -24.63 17.84 -18.37
C ALA A 247 -23.47 17.13 -17.67
N LEU A 248 -23.03 17.61 -16.50
CA LEU A 248 -21.97 16.96 -15.73
C LEU A 248 -22.38 15.56 -15.26
N GLY A 249 -23.62 15.40 -14.82
CA GLY A 249 -24.17 14.11 -14.42
C GLY A 249 -24.19 13.12 -15.58
N GLN A 250 -24.64 13.56 -16.77
CA GLN A 250 -24.63 12.74 -17.98
C GLN A 250 -23.21 12.31 -18.39
N ASP A 251 -22.26 13.23 -18.35
CA ASP A 251 -20.86 12.95 -18.66
C ASP A 251 -20.24 11.94 -17.68
N CYS A 252 -20.49 12.08 -16.37
CA CYS A 252 -20.05 11.11 -15.37
C CYS A 252 -20.74 9.75 -15.52
N LEU A 253 -22.02 9.74 -15.89
CA LEU A 253 -22.81 8.52 -16.06
C LEU A 253 -22.37 7.72 -17.29
N ASN A 254 -22.04 8.40 -18.39
CA ASN A 254 -21.50 7.75 -19.59
C ASN A 254 -20.17 7.05 -19.27
N GLU A 255 -19.23 7.75 -18.63
CA GLU A 255 -17.93 7.17 -18.25
C GLU A 255 -18.09 6.01 -17.26
N PHE A 256 -19.05 6.11 -16.33
CA PHE A 256 -19.41 5.01 -15.44
C PHE A 256 -19.83 3.75 -16.22
N TYR A 257 -20.77 3.85 -17.17
CA TYR A 257 -21.22 2.68 -17.93
C TYR A 257 -20.17 2.14 -18.92
N GLU A 258 -19.26 2.98 -19.40
CA GLU A 258 -18.13 2.57 -20.25
C GLU A 258 -17.01 1.87 -19.45
N THR A 259 -16.97 2.05 -18.12
CA THR A 259 -15.91 1.47 -17.28
C THR A 259 -16.23 0.01 -16.94
N GLU A 260 -15.55 -0.95 -17.55
CA GLU A 260 -15.78 -2.37 -17.22
C GLU A 260 -15.23 -2.75 -15.82
N GLU A 261 -14.06 -2.21 -15.49
CA GLU A 261 -13.28 -2.59 -14.31
C GLU A 261 -12.92 -1.37 -13.46
N PRO A 262 -13.72 -1.03 -12.43
CA PRO A 262 -13.41 0.09 -11.57
C PRO A 262 -12.14 -0.16 -10.75
N ARG A 263 -11.52 0.92 -10.27
CA ARG A 263 -10.25 0.95 -9.54
C ARG A 263 -10.24 0.02 -8.34
N ALA A 264 -11.36 -0.07 -7.62
CA ALA A 264 -11.53 -0.99 -6.49
C ALA A 264 -11.43 -2.47 -6.93
N MET A 265 -11.99 -2.83 -8.08
CA MET A 265 -11.90 -4.19 -8.64
C MET A 265 -10.48 -4.49 -9.15
N LEU A 266 -9.83 -3.53 -9.82
CA LEU A 266 -8.44 -3.68 -10.26
C LEU A 266 -7.48 -3.88 -9.08
N TYR A 267 -7.72 -3.15 -7.99
CA TYR A 267 -6.97 -3.32 -6.74
C TYR A 267 -7.15 -4.73 -6.17
N ASP A 268 -8.38 -5.21 -6.09
CA ASP A 268 -8.70 -6.55 -5.57
C ASP A 268 -8.01 -7.65 -6.38
N LYS A 269 -8.06 -7.56 -7.71
CA LYS A 269 -7.34 -8.47 -8.62
C LYS A 269 -5.84 -8.45 -8.38
N TRP A 270 -5.25 -7.26 -8.34
CA TRP A 270 -3.82 -7.11 -8.05
C TRP A 270 -3.44 -7.70 -6.70
N GLN A 271 -4.26 -7.50 -5.67
CA GLN A 271 -4.02 -8.06 -4.34
C GLN A 271 -4.07 -9.60 -4.34
N HIS A 272 -5.03 -10.19 -5.06
CA HIS A 272 -5.12 -11.64 -5.22
C HIS A 272 -3.92 -12.22 -5.97
N GLU A 273 -3.50 -11.59 -7.07
CA GLU A 273 -2.31 -11.98 -7.84
C GLU A 273 -1.03 -11.86 -7.01
N GLU A 274 -0.85 -10.76 -6.29
CA GLU A 274 0.31 -10.54 -5.44
C GLU A 274 0.38 -11.56 -4.30
N ASN A 275 -0.77 -11.89 -3.69
CA ASN A 275 -0.84 -12.93 -2.66
C ASN A 275 -0.55 -14.32 -3.23
N LYS A 276 -0.99 -14.61 -4.45
CA LYS A 276 -0.67 -15.86 -5.15
C LYS A 276 0.83 -15.95 -5.43
N ARG A 277 1.42 -14.90 -5.98
CA ARG A 277 2.87 -14.80 -6.24
C ARG A 277 3.70 -15.02 -4.98
N LYS A 278 3.36 -14.34 -3.88
CA LYS A 278 4.02 -14.53 -2.58
C LYS A 278 3.95 -15.98 -2.07
N LYS A 279 2.80 -16.65 -2.25
CA LYS A 279 2.64 -18.06 -1.90
C LYS A 279 3.51 -18.96 -2.78
N GLU A 280 3.52 -18.75 -4.09
CA GLU A 280 4.36 -19.49 -5.04
C GLU A 280 5.85 -19.33 -4.73
N GLU A 281 6.31 -18.10 -4.48
CA GLU A 281 7.69 -17.82 -4.07
C GLU A 281 8.04 -18.48 -2.73
N TYR A 282 7.11 -18.49 -1.77
CA TYR A 282 7.28 -19.19 -0.48
C TYR A 282 7.42 -20.71 -0.68
N PHE A 283 6.52 -21.33 -1.45
CA PHE A 283 6.59 -22.78 -1.73
C PHE A 283 7.83 -23.15 -2.53
N GLY A 284 8.26 -22.31 -3.48
CA GLY A 284 9.52 -22.48 -4.21
C GLY A 284 10.71 -22.55 -3.25
N ARG A 285 10.81 -21.57 -2.34
CA ARG A 285 11.84 -21.56 -1.27
C ARG A 285 11.77 -22.81 -0.39
N LEU A 286 10.58 -23.19 0.06
CA LEU A 286 10.38 -24.34 0.93
C LEU A 286 10.77 -25.66 0.23
N SER A 287 10.40 -25.83 -1.04
CA SER A 287 10.72 -27.02 -1.83
C SER A 287 12.20 -27.15 -2.20
N GLY A 288 12.93 -26.02 -2.21
CA GLY A 288 14.37 -26.00 -2.46
C GLY A 288 15.21 -26.37 -1.24
N LEU A 289 14.61 -26.46 -0.05
CA LEU A 289 15.33 -26.83 1.16
C LEU A 289 15.70 -28.32 1.14
N LYS A 290 16.91 -28.63 1.59
CA LYS A 290 17.28 -30.00 1.93
C LYS A 290 16.44 -30.49 3.12
N SER A 291 15.95 -31.73 3.05
CA SER A 291 15.16 -32.37 4.13
C SER A 291 16.02 -32.74 5.34
N GLN A 292 17.35 -32.76 5.16
CA GLN A 292 18.32 -33.14 6.18
C GLN A 292 19.00 -31.93 6.79
N CYS A 293 19.44 -32.08 8.05
CA CYS A 293 20.30 -31.13 8.72
C CYS A 293 21.59 -30.94 7.93
N LEU A 294 21.89 -29.72 7.50
CA LEU A 294 23.07 -29.41 6.69
C LEU A 294 24.39 -29.70 7.40
N ALA A 295 24.37 -29.91 8.71
CA ALA A 295 25.57 -30.25 9.47
C ALA A 295 25.83 -31.75 9.60
N CYS A 296 24.80 -32.52 9.95
CA CYS A 296 24.94 -33.91 10.35
C CYS A 296 24.28 -34.90 9.39
N GLY A 297 23.56 -34.42 8.37
CA GLY A 297 22.88 -35.26 7.37
C GLY A 297 21.67 -36.03 7.89
N LYS A 298 21.25 -35.83 9.15
CA LYS A 298 20.04 -36.46 9.70
C LYS A 298 18.78 -35.81 9.14
N GLU A 299 17.77 -36.61 8.81
CA GLU A 299 16.44 -36.11 8.42
C GLU A 299 15.86 -35.22 9.50
N LEU A 300 15.33 -34.07 9.10
CA LEU A 300 14.69 -33.11 9.99
C LEU A 300 13.20 -33.46 10.11
N GLY A 301 12.79 -33.80 11.33
CA GLY A 301 11.41 -34.14 11.68
C GLY A 301 10.77 -33.11 12.62
N GLN A 302 9.61 -33.46 13.18
CA GLN A 302 8.94 -32.62 14.19
C GLN A 302 9.73 -32.49 15.50
N ASP A 303 10.53 -33.52 15.85
CA ASP A 303 11.34 -33.53 17.07
C ASP A 303 12.72 -32.84 16.89
N SER A 304 13.03 -32.38 15.68
CA SER A 304 14.31 -31.74 15.38
C SER A 304 14.39 -30.32 15.95
N GLN A 305 15.45 -30.03 16.70
CA GLN A 305 15.68 -28.72 17.30
C GLN A 305 16.34 -27.75 16.32
N VAL A 306 15.62 -27.35 15.27
CA VAL A 306 16.11 -26.41 14.27
C VAL A 306 16.31 -25.03 14.91
N SER A 307 17.47 -24.42 14.69
CA SER A 307 17.77 -23.06 15.19
C SER A 307 18.42 -22.17 14.16
N TYR A 308 18.85 -22.72 13.02
CA TYR A 308 19.50 -21.94 11.96
C TYR A 308 18.97 -22.30 10.59
N TYR A 309 18.74 -21.29 9.77
CA TYR A 309 18.56 -21.36 8.33
C TYR A 309 19.90 -21.07 7.66
N CYS A 310 20.26 -21.85 6.64
CA CYS A 310 21.48 -21.64 5.90
C CYS A 310 21.20 -21.54 4.41
N GLU A 311 21.94 -20.65 3.75
CA GLU A 311 21.83 -20.42 2.32
C GLU A 311 23.18 -19.99 1.75
N SER A 312 23.57 -20.58 0.62
CA SER A 312 24.75 -20.14 -0.12
C SER A 312 24.48 -18.79 -0.82
N SER A 313 25.52 -18.00 -1.02
CA SER A 313 25.42 -16.69 -1.69
C SER A 313 24.87 -16.80 -3.11
N ASP A 314 25.18 -17.89 -3.81
CA ASP A 314 24.71 -18.22 -5.15
C ASP A 314 23.33 -18.93 -5.19
N GLY A 315 22.77 -19.29 -4.02
CA GLY A 315 21.48 -19.95 -3.90
C GLY A 315 21.48 -21.44 -4.27
N GLY A 316 22.63 -22.05 -4.58
CA GLY A 316 22.68 -23.48 -4.95
C GLY A 316 22.60 -24.44 -3.76
N ALA A 317 22.64 -23.96 -2.52
CA ALA A 317 22.34 -24.76 -1.33
C ALA A 317 21.53 -23.96 -0.32
N SER A 318 20.44 -24.54 0.17
CA SER A 318 19.63 -24.00 1.27
C SER A 318 19.04 -25.12 2.12
N GLY A 319 18.83 -24.84 3.41
CA GLY A 319 18.33 -25.82 4.36
C GLY A 319 18.42 -25.34 5.80
N TYR A 320 18.27 -26.26 6.75
CA TYR A 320 18.30 -25.96 8.17
C TYR A 320 19.43 -26.69 8.89
N MET A 321 19.78 -26.18 10.06
CA MET A 321 20.68 -26.84 11.01
C MET A 321 20.07 -26.87 12.41
N GLU A 322 20.30 -27.98 13.11
CA GLU A 322 19.95 -28.13 14.51
C GLU A 322 20.87 -27.31 15.41
N ALA A 323 20.33 -26.85 16.54
CA ALA A 323 21.03 -26.11 17.59
C ALA A 323 22.36 -26.78 17.98
N ASP A 324 22.27 -28.05 18.38
CA ASP A 324 23.41 -28.82 18.88
C ASP A 324 24.50 -29.04 17.83
N CYS A 325 24.11 -29.18 16.57
CA CYS A 325 25.04 -29.36 15.47
C CYS A 325 25.90 -28.11 15.26
N PHE A 326 25.27 -26.94 15.18
CA PHE A 326 26.01 -25.70 14.96
C PHE A 326 26.77 -25.24 16.22
N THR A 327 26.17 -25.35 17.41
CA THR A 327 26.87 -25.05 18.66
C THR A 327 28.05 -26.00 18.89
N GLY A 328 27.91 -27.29 18.58
CA GLY A 328 29.01 -28.25 18.59
C GLY A 328 30.14 -27.84 17.65
N PHE A 329 29.82 -27.41 16.43
CA PHE A 329 30.78 -26.88 15.47
C PHE A 329 31.53 -25.65 16.01
N LEU A 330 30.82 -24.67 16.57
CA LEU A 330 31.45 -23.48 17.16
C LEU A 330 32.41 -23.88 18.31
N LEU A 331 31.98 -24.77 19.20
CA LEU A 331 32.79 -25.24 20.33
C LEU A 331 34.09 -25.93 19.88
N SER A 332 33.98 -26.92 18.99
CA SER A 332 35.13 -27.74 18.58
C SER A 332 36.06 -26.98 17.63
N THR A 333 35.51 -26.28 16.64
CA THR A 333 36.29 -25.74 15.53
C THR A 333 36.70 -24.30 15.77
N ILE A 334 35.78 -23.48 16.30
CA ILE A 334 36.02 -22.03 16.46
C ILE A 334 36.67 -21.71 17.81
N PHE A 335 36.19 -22.33 18.89
CA PHE A 335 36.68 -22.11 20.26
C PHE A 335 37.72 -23.13 20.74
N LYS A 336 37.94 -24.23 19.99
CA LYS A 336 38.91 -25.30 20.32
C LYS A 336 38.70 -25.91 21.71
N ILE A 337 37.44 -26.07 22.11
CA ILE A 337 37.07 -26.75 23.34
C ILE A 337 36.97 -28.25 23.04
N GLU A 338 38.01 -28.99 23.40
CA GLU A 338 38.16 -30.42 23.05
C GLU A 338 37.30 -31.37 23.92
N ARG A 339 36.76 -30.90 25.05
CA ARG A 339 35.84 -31.71 25.90
C ARG A 339 34.40 -31.59 25.37
N GLN A 340 33.68 -32.72 25.26
CA GLN A 340 32.24 -32.69 25.00
C GLN A 340 31.52 -32.07 26.20
N LEU A 341 31.02 -30.85 26.04
CA LEU A 341 30.20 -30.17 27.04
C LEU A 341 28.78 -30.75 27.02
N PRO A 342 28.23 -31.17 28.17
CA PRO A 342 26.81 -31.53 28.30
C PRO A 342 25.89 -30.40 27.81
N PRO A 343 24.65 -30.71 27.37
CA PRO A 343 23.65 -29.71 26.96
C PRO A 343 23.43 -28.60 28.01
N ASP A 344 23.49 -28.96 29.30
CA ASP A 344 23.24 -28.05 30.42
C ASP A 344 24.48 -27.27 30.89
N ASP A 345 25.64 -27.43 30.22
CA ASP A 345 26.86 -26.71 30.58
C ASP A 345 26.69 -25.19 30.33
N PRO A 346 26.95 -24.31 31.32
CA PRO A 346 26.75 -22.87 31.16
C PRO A 346 27.54 -22.27 30.00
N THR A 347 28.72 -22.81 29.68
CA THR A 347 29.56 -22.33 28.57
C THR A 347 28.90 -22.66 27.24
N ARG A 348 28.31 -23.85 27.12
CA ARG A 348 27.59 -24.29 25.92
C ARG A 348 26.34 -23.43 25.71
N GLN A 349 25.55 -23.22 26.77
CA GLN A 349 24.34 -22.38 26.72
C GLN A 349 24.67 -20.93 26.35
N MET A 350 25.73 -20.36 26.93
CA MET A 350 26.18 -19.01 26.61
C MET A 350 26.58 -18.88 25.14
N ILE A 351 27.35 -19.84 24.60
CA ILE A 351 27.76 -19.83 23.19
C ILE A 351 26.54 -19.98 22.27
N HIS A 352 25.61 -20.87 22.60
CA HIS A 352 24.38 -21.05 21.84
C HIS A 352 23.55 -19.74 21.80
N GLN A 353 23.32 -19.12 22.95
CA GLN A 353 22.58 -17.86 23.05
C GLN A 353 23.27 -16.73 22.28
N THR A 354 24.59 -16.64 22.40
CA THR A 354 25.42 -15.67 21.66
C THR A 354 25.33 -15.90 20.15
N ALA A 355 25.20 -17.15 19.70
CA ALA A 355 25.04 -17.50 18.30
C ALA A 355 23.65 -17.16 17.75
N LEU A 356 22.60 -17.18 18.58
CA LEU A 356 21.25 -16.78 18.16
C LEU A 356 21.12 -15.26 17.91
N GLU A 357 22.09 -14.47 18.37
CA GLU A 357 22.15 -13.02 18.16
C GLU A 357 23.08 -12.61 17.02
N SER A 358 23.49 -13.56 16.16
CA SER A 358 24.51 -13.31 15.14
C SER A 358 24.28 -14.07 13.86
N VAL A 359 24.77 -13.51 12.76
CA VAL A 359 24.87 -14.19 11.48
C VAL A 359 26.30 -14.64 11.27
N PHE A 360 26.48 -15.88 10.85
CA PHE A 360 27.80 -16.43 10.58
C PHE A 360 27.98 -16.66 9.09
N VAL A 361 29.21 -16.47 8.61
CA VAL A 361 29.55 -16.72 7.21
C VAL A 361 30.79 -17.59 7.13
N LEU A 362 30.67 -18.63 6.31
CA LEU A 362 31.79 -19.48 5.91
C LEU A 362 32.13 -19.15 4.45
N ASN A 363 33.27 -18.50 4.23
CA ASN A 363 33.74 -18.11 2.90
C ASN A 363 35.00 -18.90 2.56
N PRO A 364 35.00 -19.76 1.53
CA PRO A 364 36.18 -20.50 1.12
C PRO A 364 37.29 -19.61 0.54
N GLY A 365 36.96 -18.38 0.12
CA GLY A 365 37.90 -17.41 -0.43
C GLY A 365 38.35 -17.75 -1.85
N VAL A 366 38.44 -16.74 -2.72
CA VAL A 366 38.91 -16.92 -4.10
C VAL A 366 40.41 -16.64 -4.18
N GLY A 367 41.20 -17.66 -4.54
CA GLY A 367 42.57 -17.51 -5.01
C GLY A 367 43.68 -17.47 -3.94
N GLN A 368 44.66 -18.36 -4.16
CA GLN A 368 46.06 -18.37 -3.68
C GLN A 368 46.48 -19.24 -2.49
N GLU A 369 45.58 -19.79 -1.68
CA GLU A 369 45.93 -20.89 -0.75
C GLU A 369 44.81 -21.92 -0.72
N ALA A 370 44.89 -22.92 -1.61
CA ALA A 370 44.01 -24.08 -1.55
C ALA A 370 44.10 -24.70 -0.15
N GLY A 371 43.03 -24.61 0.63
CA GLY A 371 42.96 -25.24 1.95
C GLY A 371 42.77 -24.31 3.15
N SER A 372 42.10 -23.16 3.03
CA SER A 372 41.60 -22.41 4.19
C SER A 372 40.19 -21.85 3.99
N ILE A 373 39.45 -21.59 5.07
CA ILE A 373 38.12 -20.97 5.09
C ILE A 373 38.15 -19.76 6.01
N ASP A 374 37.64 -18.63 5.52
CA ASP A 374 37.36 -17.44 6.30
C ASP A 374 36.01 -17.61 7.01
N PHE A 375 36.06 -17.56 8.34
CA PHE A 375 34.91 -17.54 9.22
C PHE A 375 34.65 -16.11 9.68
N HIS A 376 33.46 -15.61 9.37
CA HIS A 376 33.02 -14.30 9.81
C HIS A 376 31.81 -14.43 10.74
N ARG A 377 31.71 -13.52 11.70
CA ARG A 377 30.53 -13.31 12.53
C ARG A 377 30.09 -11.86 12.36
N PHE A 378 28.83 -11.66 12.07
CA PHE A 378 28.16 -10.37 11.97
C PHE A 378 27.07 -10.26 13.03
N ASP A 379 26.72 -9.03 13.41
CA ASP A 379 25.45 -8.78 14.08
C ASP A 379 24.28 -8.97 13.08
N LEU A 380 23.03 -8.94 13.57
CA LEU A 380 21.84 -9.04 12.71
C LEU A 380 21.64 -7.83 11.79
N ALA A 381 22.37 -6.72 12.01
CA ALA A 381 22.41 -5.56 11.13
C ALA A 381 23.49 -5.70 10.03
N GLY A 382 24.32 -6.74 10.06
CA GLY A 382 25.38 -6.99 9.09
C GLY A 382 26.67 -6.23 9.36
N SER A 383 26.92 -5.74 10.58
CA SER A 383 28.21 -5.20 11.01
C SER A 383 29.14 -6.35 11.39
N GLU A 384 30.37 -6.37 10.85
CA GLU A 384 31.33 -7.42 11.18
C GLU A 384 31.78 -7.32 12.65
N LEU A 385 31.63 -8.40 13.39
CA LEU A 385 32.04 -8.54 14.79
C LEU A 385 33.35 -9.31 14.93
N LEU A 386 33.60 -10.26 14.03
CA LEU A 386 34.78 -11.13 14.07
C LEU A 386 35.10 -11.66 12.66
N LYS A 387 36.40 -11.69 12.33
CA LYS A 387 36.95 -12.44 11.20
C LYS A 387 38.09 -13.35 11.67
N LYS A 388 38.07 -14.62 11.28
CA LYS A 388 39.14 -15.60 11.55
C LYS A 388 39.34 -16.54 10.36
N LYS A 389 40.59 -16.89 10.04
CA LYS A 389 40.96 -17.83 8.97
C LYS A 389 41.30 -19.21 9.56
N TYR A 390 40.76 -20.28 8.98
CA TYR A 390 40.93 -21.65 9.44
C TYR A 390 41.46 -22.57 8.33
N PRO A 391 42.49 -23.40 8.55
CA PRO A 391 42.99 -24.35 7.54
C PRO A 391 42.09 -25.59 7.40
N LEU A 392 41.75 -25.98 6.16
CA LEU A 392 40.96 -27.16 5.78
C LEU A 392 41.67 -28.49 6.07
N ALA A 393 43.02 -28.53 6.02
CA ALA A 393 43.83 -29.75 6.20
C ALA A 393 43.79 -30.39 7.61
N ARG A 394 42.99 -29.83 8.53
CA ARG A 394 42.78 -30.35 9.90
C ARG A 394 41.33 -30.70 10.21
N ALA A 395 40.43 -30.70 9.23
CA ALA A 395 39.06 -31.16 9.45
C ALA A 395 39.04 -32.69 9.50
N PRO A 396 38.74 -33.33 10.66
CA PRO A 396 38.55 -34.78 10.73
C PRO A 396 37.44 -35.23 9.78
N GLU A 397 37.54 -36.44 9.23
CA GLU A 397 36.54 -37.08 8.35
C GLU A 397 35.14 -37.26 8.99
N ARG A 398 34.93 -36.77 10.23
CA ARG A 398 33.67 -36.85 10.99
C ARG A 398 33.35 -35.61 11.84
N ASP A 399 33.85 -34.44 11.49
CA ASP A 399 33.38 -33.19 12.10
C ASP A 399 32.29 -32.57 11.23
N GLY A 400 31.19 -32.10 11.86
CA GLY A 400 30.06 -31.47 11.18
C GLY A 400 30.44 -30.34 10.21
N PHE A 401 31.64 -29.76 10.34
CA PHE A 401 32.20 -28.79 9.40
C PHE A 401 32.43 -29.35 7.98
N SER A 402 32.96 -30.58 7.89
CA SER A 402 33.18 -31.25 6.60
C SER A 402 31.86 -31.57 5.90
N GLY A 403 30.84 -31.97 6.67
CA GLY A 403 29.47 -32.16 6.20
C GLY A 403 28.85 -30.88 5.67
N ILE A 404 28.94 -29.77 6.42
CA ILE A 404 28.43 -28.45 5.97
C ILE A 404 29.08 -28.06 4.64
N MET A 405 30.39 -28.16 4.52
CA MET A 405 31.12 -27.77 3.30
C MET A 405 30.77 -28.64 2.11
N ALA A 406 30.76 -29.97 2.29
CA ALA A 406 30.41 -30.91 1.24
C ALA A 406 28.96 -30.72 0.76
N GLU A 407 28.03 -30.51 1.68
CA GLU A 407 26.62 -30.36 1.37
C GLU A 407 26.26 -28.98 0.81
N THR A 408 27.06 -27.94 1.09
CA THR A 408 26.67 -26.57 0.77
C THR A 408 27.59 -25.81 -0.16
N LEU A 409 28.88 -26.14 -0.24
CA LEU A 409 29.86 -25.38 -1.03
C LEU A 409 30.69 -26.25 -1.97
N ALA A 410 30.43 -27.56 -2.05
CA ALA A 410 31.10 -28.43 -3.02
C ALA A 410 30.77 -28.02 -4.48
N GLY A 411 31.82 -27.92 -5.29
CA GLY A 411 31.78 -27.71 -6.74
C GLY A 411 32.14 -28.98 -7.52
N TYR A 412 32.48 -28.82 -8.80
CA TYR A 412 32.91 -29.93 -9.65
C TYR A 412 34.35 -30.34 -9.36
N GLU A 413 34.67 -31.63 -9.56
CA GLU A 413 36.03 -32.20 -9.43
C GLU A 413 36.75 -31.96 -8.09
N GLY A 414 35.99 -31.71 -7.01
CA GLY A 414 36.54 -31.54 -5.65
C GLY A 414 36.95 -30.10 -5.31
N GLU A 415 36.68 -29.13 -6.18
CA GLU A 415 36.83 -27.71 -5.88
C GLU A 415 35.63 -27.18 -5.06
N LEU A 416 35.83 -26.08 -4.33
CA LEU A 416 34.74 -25.36 -3.66
C LEU A 416 34.16 -24.30 -4.60
N ARG A 417 32.84 -24.12 -4.57
CA ARG A 417 32.15 -23.07 -5.32
C ARG A 417 32.65 -21.69 -4.85
N ASP A 418 32.72 -20.76 -5.79
CA ASP A 418 32.92 -19.33 -5.49
C ASP A 418 31.62 -18.74 -4.89
N ALA A 419 31.33 -19.17 -3.68
CA ALA A 419 30.17 -18.80 -2.90
C ALA A 419 30.51 -18.91 -1.41
N PHE A 420 29.86 -18.11 -0.59
CA PHE A 420 29.92 -18.25 0.87
C PHE A 420 28.62 -18.86 1.39
N LEU A 421 28.69 -19.60 2.49
CA LEU A 421 27.51 -20.06 3.22
C LEU A 421 27.17 -19.06 4.31
N MET A 422 25.95 -18.55 4.30
CA MET A 422 25.40 -17.75 5.40
C MET A 422 24.59 -18.63 6.34
N VAL A 423 24.80 -18.52 7.64
CA VAL A 423 24.05 -19.19 8.70
C VAL A 423 23.32 -18.13 9.52
N HIS A 424 21.98 -18.12 9.43
CA HIS A 424 21.11 -17.14 10.05
C HIS A 424 20.22 -17.78 11.11
N PRO A 425 20.08 -17.21 12.31
CA PRO A 425 19.23 -17.77 13.35
C PRO A 425 17.74 -17.70 12.97
N VAL A 426 16.96 -18.67 13.42
CA VAL A 426 15.50 -18.73 13.18
C VAL A 426 14.72 -18.95 14.47
N ASN A 427 13.40 -18.71 14.42
CA ASN A 427 12.51 -19.18 15.48
C ASN A 427 12.40 -20.70 15.39
N GLY A 428 12.89 -21.43 16.40
CA GLY A 428 12.84 -22.89 16.44
C GLY A 428 11.43 -23.49 16.48
N GLU A 429 10.42 -22.75 16.97
CA GLU A 429 9.02 -23.21 16.94
C GLU A 429 8.42 -23.16 15.53
N ASN A 430 8.91 -22.24 14.68
CA ASN A 430 8.49 -22.13 13.29
C ASN A 430 9.65 -21.66 12.39
N PRO A 431 10.60 -22.58 12.06
CA PRO A 431 11.75 -22.27 11.22
C PRO A 431 11.34 -21.78 9.83
N ALA A 432 10.24 -22.31 9.29
CA ALA A 432 9.70 -21.95 7.99
C ALA A 432 9.25 -20.47 7.91
N SER A 433 9.02 -19.81 9.05
CA SER A 433 8.65 -18.40 9.07
C SER A 433 9.71 -17.48 8.44
N ILE A 434 10.99 -17.87 8.42
CA ILE A 434 12.07 -17.09 7.78
C ILE A 434 11.91 -17.02 6.26
N LEU A 435 11.22 -17.99 5.65
CA LEU A 435 11.01 -18.05 4.21
C LEU A 435 9.81 -17.20 3.77
N VAL A 436 9.01 -16.68 4.70
CA VAL A 436 7.92 -15.76 4.39
C VAL A 436 8.51 -14.47 3.82
N GLU A 437 7.87 -13.94 2.78
CA GLU A 437 8.42 -12.88 1.93
C GLU A 437 9.03 -11.70 2.68
N GLU A 438 8.38 -11.22 3.74
CA GLU A 438 8.88 -10.09 4.54
C GLU A 438 10.20 -10.41 5.22
N LYS A 439 10.28 -11.53 5.96
CA LYS A 439 11.50 -11.95 6.66
C LYS A 439 12.60 -12.35 5.68
N TYR A 440 12.25 -13.06 4.62
CA TYR A 440 13.22 -13.49 3.62
C TYR A 440 13.86 -12.30 2.89
N ARG A 441 13.10 -11.23 2.61
CA ARG A 441 13.66 -10.00 2.05
C ARG A 441 14.70 -9.37 2.98
N GLU A 442 14.51 -9.43 4.29
CA GLU A 442 15.49 -8.95 5.26
C GLU A 442 16.77 -9.79 5.21
N VAL A 443 16.62 -11.12 5.20
CA VAL A 443 17.74 -12.07 5.03
C VAL A 443 18.49 -11.82 3.72
N ALA A 444 17.78 -11.62 2.60
CA ALA A 444 18.39 -11.34 1.31
C ALA A 444 19.12 -9.99 1.27
N ARG A 445 18.58 -8.95 1.93
CA ARG A 445 19.25 -7.64 2.09
C ARG A 445 20.50 -7.76 2.95
N LEU A 446 20.43 -8.53 4.03
CA LEU A 446 21.57 -8.80 4.91
C LEU A 446 22.65 -9.56 4.16
N LYS A 447 22.30 -10.62 3.43
CA LYS A 447 23.21 -11.38 2.56
C LYS A 447 23.93 -10.49 1.55
N LYS A 448 23.22 -9.58 0.88
CA LYS A 448 23.82 -8.60 -0.06
C LYS A 448 24.80 -7.64 0.63
N ARG A 449 24.47 -7.17 1.84
CA ARG A 449 25.34 -6.25 2.61
C ARG A 449 26.60 -6.95 3.09
N ILE A 450 26.47 -8.20 3.53
CA ILE A 450 27.59 -9.06 3.89
C ILE A 450 28.47 -9.33 2.67
N ALA A 451 27.86 -9.69 1.53
CA ALA A 451 28.59 -9.95 0.28
C ALA A 451 29.41 -8.74 -0.22
N ALA A 452 29.01 -7.51 0.12
CA ALA A 452 29.77 -6.30 -0.22
C ALA A 452 30.97 -6.03 0.72
N GLN A 453 31.08 -6.75 1.83
CA GLN A 453 32.17 -6.66 2.82
C GLN A 453 33.19 -7.80 2.71
N LEU A 454 32.81 -8.91 2.07
CA LEU A 454 33.66 -10.06 1.76
C LEU A 454 34.41 -9.82 0.45
#